data_AF-A0A428WPY7-F1
#
_entry.id   AF-A0A428WPY7-F1
#
_cell.length_a   1.000
_cell.length_b   1.000
_cell.length_c   1.000
_cell.angle_alpha   90.00
_cell.angle_beta   90.00
_cell.angle_gamma   90.00
#
_symmetry.space_group_name_H-M   'P 1'
#
loop_
_entity.id
_entity.type
_entity.pdbx_description
1 polymer ?
#
loop_
_entity_poly.entity_id
_entity_poly.type
_entity_poly.pdbx_seq_one_letter_code
_entity_poly.pdbx_strand_id
1 'polypeptide(L)'
;MRVNRKAVPVLALAAVLLTACSNTPPPPVVSSSVAPASTTGKTPSQIVVGVDDVLGGYNPHNLADSSQVTSALSQLLLPSVFRQKDDGSTELDKNLMKAAQVISQQPFVVAYDIRADASWSDGAPIAAEDFDYLRTQMRDQPGVIEPAGYRQITDLQSREGGKRVEVTFAKPYPGWRTLFSDLLPAHLLKDAPDGWRGALASNFPAIAGPFSIKSIDTARGEVILERNERYWEKPAAIDRIVLRRADQNTLLPALQSGNDQFALARTAGDGLKRLGDLGPAVKLHTVARPVVAGVLLRPVSATLRDSQVRAGVAALIDRGKLVAEGVNGGPSSTLHADAQVKAPSEA
;
A
#
# COMPACT_ATOMS: atom_id res chain seq x y z
N MET A 1 5.00 -73.21 3.02
CA MET A 1 5.54 -73.18 4.40
C MET A 1 6.94 -72.56 4.32
N ARG A 2 7.19 -71.29 4.73
CA ARG A 2 7.55 -70.85 6.10
C ARG A 2 8.40 -71.93 6.80
N VAL A 3 9.64 -71.69 7.27
CA VAL A 3 10.01 -70.79 8.38
C VAL A 3 11.54 -70.58 8.44
N ASN A 4 11.92 -69.35 8.82
CA ASN A 4 13.23 -68.78 9.20
C ASN A 4 13.94 -69.43 10.41
N ARG A 5 15.25 -69.16 10.57
CA ARG A 5 15.96 -68.71 11.80
C ARG A 5 17.47 -68.51 11.48
N LYS A 6 18.06 -67.30 11.51
CA LYS A 6 18.61 -66.51 12.66
C LYS A 6 19.63 -67.32 13.50
N ALA A 7 20.82 -66.91 13.96
CA ALA A 7 21.60 -65.65 14.07
C ALA A 7 23.08 -66.04 14.47
N VAL A 8 24.16 -65.37 14.05
CA VAL A 8 25.07 -64.41 14.79
C VAL A 8 25.91 -65.04 15.95
N PRO A 9 27.12 -64.56 16.36
CA PRO A 9 28.39 -64.07 15.73
C PRO A 9 29.66 -64.81 16.29
N VAL A 10 30.90 -64.34 16.05
CA VAL A 10 32.02 -64.21 17.03
C VAL A 10 33.33 -63.68 16.38
N LEU A 11 33.84 -62.60 16.99
CA LEU A 11 35.19 -62.04 17.19
C LEU A 11 36.47 -62.48 16.41
N ALA A 12 37.21 -61.45 15.99
CA ALA A 12 38.59 -61.08 16.39
C ALA A 12 39.81 -61.30 15.46
N LEU A 13 40.52 -60.16 15.28
CA LEU A 13 41.97 -59.91 15.30
C LEU A 13 42.83 -59.88 14.00
N ALA A 14 43.18 -58.63 13.65
CA ALA A 14 44.50 -58.07 13.32
C ALA A 14 45.41 -58.72 12.25
N ALA A 15 45.70 -57.95 11.20
CA ALA A 15 47.04 -57.89 10.60
C ALA A 15 47.29 -56.51 9.96
N VAL A 16 48.43 -55.92 10.33
CA VAL A 16 48.98 -54.63 9.91
C VAL A 16 49.58 -54.77 8.50
N LEU A 17 49.26 -53.85 7.58
CA LEU A 17 50.09 -53.59 6.40
C LEU A 17 50.18 -52.07 6.15
N LEU A 18 51.39 -51.55 6.35
CA LEU A 18 51.83 -50.24 5.90
C LEU A 18 51.84 -50.22 4.36
N THR A 19 51.15 -49.25 3.75
CA THR A 19 51.48 -48.78 2.40
C THR A 19 51.49 -47.26 2.38
N ALA A 20 52.60 -46.73 1.88
CA ALA A 20 52.90 -45.33 1.74
C ALA A 20 51.95 -44.68 0.72
N CYS A 21 51.44 -43.49 1.06
CA CYS A 21 50.90 -42.56 0.07
C CYS A 21 51.47 -41.17 0.35
N SER A 22 52.01 -40.59 -0.71
CA SER A 22 52.63 -39.29 -0.83
C SER A 22 51.78 -38.15 -0.26
N ASN A 23 52.40 -37.32 0.57
CA ASN A 23 51.90 -36.03 1.01
C ASN A 23 51.66 -35.10 -0.19
N THR A 24 50.39 -34.87 -0.55
CA THR A 24 49.99 -33.66 -1.28
C THR A 24 49.08 -32.88 -0.35
N PRO A 25 49.49 -31.71 0.17
CA PRO A 25 48.62 -30.88 1.00
C PRO A 25 47.39 -30.45 0.19
N PRO A 26 46.18 -30.48 0.76
CA PRO A 26 45.02 -29.87 0.11
C PRO A 26 45.30 -28.37 -0.09
N PRO A 27 44.80 -27.76 -1.18
CA PRO A 27 44.90 -26.31 -1.37
C PRO A 27 44.31 -25.60 -0.15
N PRO A 28 44.91 -24.47 0.30
CA PRO A 28 44.43 -23.77 1.48
C PRO A 28 42.95 -23.39 1.25
N VAL A 29 42.09 -23.84 2.16
CA VAL A 29 40.74 -23.30 2.29
C VAL A 29 40.90 -21.80 2.52
N VAL A 30 40.57 -21.01 1.50
CA VAL A 30 40.30 -19.60 1.70
C VAL A 30 39.08 -19.51 2.59
N SER A 31 39.32 -19.44 3.89
CA SER A 31 38.35 -18.92 4.84
C SER A 31 38.06 -17.50 4.37
N SER A 32 37.00 -17.33 3.57
CA SER A 32 36.37 -16.04 3.40
C SER A 32 35.99 -15.61 4.81
N SER A 33 36.83 -14.80 5.42
CA SER A 33 36.51 -14.07 6.64
C SER A 33 35.28 -13.25 6.28
N VAL A 34 34.10 -13.77 6.59
CA VAL A 34 32.91 -12.95 6.73
C VAL A 34 33.32 -11.95 7.79
N ALA A 35 33.54 -10.71 7.37
CA ALA A 35 33.81 -9.62 8.28
C ALA A 35 32.79 -9.72 9.42
N PRO A 36 33.22 -9.72 10.70
CA PRO A 36 32.26 -9.67 11.79
C PRO A 36 31.37 -8.48 11.50
N ALA A 37 30.05 -8.69 11.48
CA ALA A 37 29.11 -7.59 11.44
C ALA A 37 29.47 -6.67 12.62
N SER A 38 30.05 -5.52 12.30
CA SER A 38 30.30 -4.47 13.28
C SER A 38 28.95 -3.99 13.79
N THR A 39 28.41 -4.64 14.83
CA THR A 39 27.33 -4.09 15.64
C THR A 39 27.94 -3.02 16.55
N THR A 40 28.46 -1.95 15.96
CA THR A 40 28.40 -0.67 16.64
C THR A 40 26.94 -0.26 16.60
N GLY A 41 26.28 -0.37 17.75
CA GLY A 41 24.86 -0.03 17.93
C GLY A 41 24.60 1.45 17.65
N LYS A 42 24.55 1.82 16.36
CA LYS A 42 23.94 3.07 15.93
C LYS A 42 22.44 2.89 16.12
N THR A 43 21.83 3.74 16.93
CA THR A 43 20.38 3.92 16.92
C THR A 43 19.99 4.19 15.47
N PRO A 44 19.10 3.36 14.87
CA PRO A 44 18.70 3.54 13.49
C PRO A 44 18.10 4.94 13.32
N SER A 45 18.43 5.59 12.21
CA SER A 45 17.83 6.88 11.88
C SER A 45 16.32 6.70 11.74
N GLN A 46 15.55 7.50 12.47
CA GLN A 46 14.11 7.31 12.61
C GLN A 46 13.36 8.63 12.44
N ILE A 47 12.21 8.54 11.78
CA ILE A 47 11.18 9.58 11.76
C ILE A 47 9.95 9.03 12.49
N VAL A 48 9.48 9.75 13.50
CA VAL A 48 8.22 9.49 14.21
C VAL A 48 7.15 10.44 13.71
N VAL A 49 6.01 9.87 13.34
CA VAL A 49 4.84 10.57 12.82
C VAL A 49 3.66 10.30 13.75
N GLY A 50 3.17 11.34 14.42
CA GLY A 50 1.93 11.27 15.18
C GLY A 50 0.73 11.21 14.23
N VAL A 51 -0.17 10.24 14.43
CA VAL A 51 -1.40 10.06 13.64
C VAL A 51 -2.61 9.93 14.55
N ASP A 52 -3.81 10.25 14.04
CA ASP A 52 -5.06 10.13 14.81
C ASP A 52 -5.27 8.71 15.37
N ASP A 53 -5.03 7.70 14.53
CA ASP A 53 -5.13 6.28 14.86
C ASP A 53 -4.39 5.44 13.80
N VAL A 54 -4.08 4.19 14.14
CA VAL A 54 -3.55 3.16 13.24
C VAL A 54 -4.51 1.97 13.07
N LEU A 55 -5.67 2.00 13.74
CA LEU A 55 -6.73 1.01 13.59
C LEU A 55 -7.39 1.09 12.20
N GLY A 56 -7.72 -0.06 11.63
CA GLY A 56 -8.48 -0.17 10.39
C GLY A 56 -8.01 -1.32 9.51
N GLY A 57 -8.68 -1.50 8.37
CA GLY A 57 -8.12 -2.25 7.25
C GLY A 57 -7.17 -1.37 6.44
N TYR A 58 -6.25 -2.01 5.72
CA TYR A 58 -5.18 -1.35 4.99
C TYR A 58 -5.31 -1.51 3.47
N ASN A 59 -6.49 -1.91 2.97
CA ASN A 59 -6.75 -2.01 1.54
C ASN A 59 -7.12 -0.63 0.95
N PRO A 60 -6.28 0.01 0.13
CA PRO A 60 -6.56 1.34 -0.42
C PRO A 60 -7.75 1.35 -1.40
N HIS A 61 -8.16 0.17 -1.88
CA HIS A 61 -9.23 0.01 -2.85
C HIS A 61 -10.60 -0.22 -2.21
N ASN A 62 -10.67 -0.46 -0.90
CA ASN A 62 -11.90 -0.73 -0.17
C ASN A 62 -12.40 0.56 0.52
N LEU A 63 -13.66 0.94 0.25
CA LEU A 63 -14.25 2.17 0.81
C LEU A 63 -14.25 2.17 2.35
N ALA A 64 -14.47 1.02 2.97
CA ALA A 64 -14.51 0.88 4.42
C ALA A 64 -13.14 1.11 5.10
N ASP A 65 -12.06 0.96 4.33
CA ASP A 65 -10.68 1.06 4.81
C ASP A 65 -10.06 2.44 4.50
N SER A 66 -10.84 3.35 3.93
CA SER A 66 -10.36 4.68 3.53
C SER A 66 -9.93 5.52 4.73
N SER A 67 -8.63 5.65 4.93
CA SER A 67 -8.03 6.44 6.02
C SER A 67 -6.73 7.10 5.57
N GLN A 68 -6.25 8.09 6.34
CA GLN A 68 -4.95 8.71 6.08
C GLN A 68 -3.80 7.72 6.24
N VAL A 69 -3.89 6.83 7.23
CA VAL A 69 -2.89 5.78 7.45
C VAL A 69 -2.90 4.77 6.31
N THR A 70 -4.07 4.33 5.85
CA THR A 70 -4.19 3.42 4.70
C THR A 70 -3.55 4.03 3.45
N SER A 71 -3.83 5.31 3.16
CA SER A 71 -3.19 6.01 2.03
C SER A 71 -1.68 6.12 2.20
N ALA A 72 -1.19 6.51 3.39
CA ALA A 72 0.24 6.64 3.65
C ALA A 72 0.98 5.30 3.53
N LEU A 73 0.44 4.23 4.12
CA LEU A 73 1.00 2.89 4.03
C LEU A 73 0.99 2.39 2.58
N SER A 74 -0.09 2.58 1.84
CA SER A 74 -0.17 2.16 0.44
C SER A 74 0.88 2.88 -0.43
N GLN A 75 1.08 4.18 -0.22
CA GLN A 75 2.12 4.94 -0.93
C GLN A 75 3.54 4.44 -0.62
N LEU A 76 3.81 4.04 0.63
CA LEU A 76 5.13 3.60 1.06
C LEU A 76 5.43 2.12 0.75
N LEU A 77 4.39 1.30 0.58
CA LEU A 77 4.51 -0.16 0.55
C LEU A 77 4.03 -0.79 -0.77
N LEU A 78 3.11 -0.16 -1.50
CA LEU A 78 2.52 -0.71 -2.72
C LEU A 78 3.02 0.02 -3.97
N PRO A 79 3.25 -0.71 -5.07
CA PRO A 79 3.69 -0.14 -6.33
C PRO A 79 2.48 0.41 -7.12
N SER A 80 2.66 1.51 -7.85
CA SER A 80 1.62 2.12 -8.68
C SER A 80 2.15 2.39 -10.08
N VAL A 81 1.32 2.31 -11.11
CA VAL A 81 1.72 2.71 -12.47
C VAL A 81 1.92 4.22 -12.58
N PHE A 82 1.01 4.99 -11.98
CA PHE A 82 1.07 6.44 -11.93
C PHE A 82 0.98 6.93 -10.48
N ARG A 83 1.67 8.03 -10.17
CA ARG A 83 1.58 8.74 -8.88
C ARG A 83 0.97 10.12 -9.11
N GLN A 84 0.26 10.62 -8.10
CA GLN A 84 -0.29 11.96 -8.12
C GLN A 84 0.79 12.96 -7.70
N LYS A 85 0.92 14.06 -8.45
CA LYS A 85 1.76 15.21 -8.12
C LYS A 85 1.02 16.18 -7.21
N ASP A 86 1.75 17.14 -6.62
CA ASP A 86 1.20 18.18 -5.76
C ASP A 86 0.12 19.04 -6.45
N ASP A 87 0.19 19.19 -7.77
CA ASP A 87 -0.80 19.89 -8.60
C ASP A 87 -2.06 19.05 -8.92
N GLY A 88 -2.12 17.82 -8.42
CA GLY A 88 -3.21 16.87 -8.62
C GLY A 88 -3.16 16.09 -9.94
N SER A 89 -2.22 16.40 -10.84
CA SER A 89 -2.01 15.64 -12.08
C SER A 89 -1.25 14.33 -11.82
N THR A 90 -1.37 13.36 -12.73
CA THR A 90 -0.69 12.06 -12.61
C THR A 90 0.60 12.02 -13.41
N GLU A 91 1.66 11.44 -12.86
CA GLU A 91 2.91 11.14 -13.54
C GLU A 91 3.25 9.65 -13.51
N LEU A 92 3.95 9.16 -14.53
CA LEU A 92 4.37 7.76 -14.60
C LEU A 92 5.38 7.46 -13.49
N ASP A 93 5.13 6.44 -12.68
CA ASP A 93 6.08 5.99 -11.66
C ASP A 93 7.21 5.20 -12.32
N LYS A 94 8.33 5.86 -12.58
CA LYS A 94 9.51 5.24 -13.21
C LYS A 94 10.23 4.24 -12.30
N ASN A 95 9.87 4.17 -11.02
CA ASN A 95 10.38 3.12 -10.15
C ASN A 95 9.73 1.79 -10.46
N LEU A 96 8.48 1.76 -10.96
CA LEU A 96 7.81 0.52 -11.38
C LEU A 96 7.86 0.32 -12.91
N MET A 97 7.70 1.40 -13.67
CA MET A 97 7.38 1.36 -15.09
C MET A 97 8.55 1.83 -15.96
N LYS A 98 8.77 1.15 -17.08
CA LYS A 98 9.59 1.66 -18.19
C LYS A 98 8.78 2.64 -19.04
N ALA A 99 7.54 2.29 -19.36
CA ALA A 99 6.63 3.10 -20.17
C ALA A 99 5.16 2.72 -19.89
N ALA A 100 4.25 3.64 -20.19
CA ALA A 100 2.84 3.34 -20.33
C ALA A 100 2.24 4.26 -21.40
N GLN A 101 1.57 3.68 -22.40
CA GLN A 101 1.12 4.43 -23.59
C GLN A 101 -0.07 3.79 -24.28
N VAL A 102 -0.90 4.62 -24.92
CA VAL A 102 -1.95 4.15 -25.84
C VAL A 102 -1.25 3.65 -27.11
N ILE A 103 -1.41 2.36 -27.43
CA ILE A 103 -0.79 1.72 -28.61
C ILE A 103 -1.77 1.52 -29.76
N SER A 104 -3.07 1.62 -29.49
CA SER A 104 -4.12 1.60 -30.51
C SER A 104 -5.32 2.43 -30.07
N GLN A 105 -5.99 3.10 -31.01
CA GLN A 105 -7.23 3.86 -30.76
C GLN A 105 -8.48 3.04 -31.10
N GLN A 106 -8.38 2.05 -32.00
CA GLN A 106 -9.47 1.20 -32.45
C GLN A 106 -8.96 -0.23 -32.73
N PRO A 107 -9.16 -1.21 -31.81
CA PRO A 107 -9.70 -1.01 -30.46
C PRO A 107 -8.82 -0.10 -29.60
N PHE A 108 -9.38 0.53 -28.56
CA PHE A 108 -8.58 1.36 -27.64
C PHE A 108 -7.74 0.47 -26.73
N VAL A 109 -6.41 0.50 -26.89
CA VAL A 109 -5.47 -0.37 -26.18
C VAL A 109 -4.36 0.45 -25.53
N VAL A 110 -4.12 0.17 -24.25
CA VAL A 110 -3.02 0.76 -23.47
C VAL A 110 -2.01 -0.33 -23.15
N ALA A 111 -0.74 -0.09 -23.44
CA ALA A 111 0.38 -0.94 -23.03
C ALA A 111 1.06 -0.37 -21.78
N TYR A 112 1.38 -1.25 -20.84
CA TYR A 112 2.14 -0.98 -19.63
C TYR A 112 3.40 -1.86 -19.64
N ASP A 113 4.57 -1.23 -19.75
CA ASP A 113 5.86 -1.91 -19.76
C ASP A 113 6.50 -1.82 -18.38
N ILE A 114 6.46 -2.92 -17.63
CA ILE A 114 6.97 -3.04 -16.26
C ILE A 114 8.49 -3.20 -16.31
N ARG A 115 9.19 -2.69 -15.30
CA ARG A 115 10.61 -2.96 -15.16
C ARG A 115 10.90 -4.44 -14.89
N ALA A 116 12.03 -4.90 -15.42
CA ALA A 116 12.42 -6.30 -15.32
C ALA A 116 12.83 -6.71 -13.89
N ASP A 117 13.43 -5.78 -13.15
CA ASP A 117 13.91 -5.94 -11.76
C ASP A 117 12.82 -5.73 -10.70
N ALA A 118 11.65 -5.21 -11.09
CA ALA A 118 10.53 -4.98 -10.19
C ALA A 118 9.97 -6.31 -9.63
N SER A 119 9.99 -6.45 -8.31
CA SER A 119 9.61 -7.65 -7.58
C SER A 119 8.98 -7.34 -6.23
N TRP A 120 8.06 -8.20 -5.80
CA TRP A 120 7.53 -8.20 -4.45
C TRP A 120 8.60 -8.58 -3.43
N SER A 121 8.39 -8.22 -2.17
CA SER A 121 9.34 -8.45 -1.07
C SER A 121 9.65 -9.92 -0.82
N ASP A 122 8.80 -10.84 -1.27
CA ASP A 122 9.02 -12.29 -1.21
C ASP A 122 9.79 -12.85 -2.43
N GLY A 123 10.17 -11.98 -3.36
CA GLY A 123 10.94 -12.30 -4.57
C GLY A 123 10.09 -12.60 -5.80
N ALA A 124 8.76 -12.67 -5.69
CA ALA A 124 7.91 -12.86 -6.86
C ALA A 124 7.99 -11.63 -7.79
N PRO A 125 8.10 -11.79 -9.12
CA PRO A 125 8.13 -10.65 -10.03
C PRO A 125 6.77 -9.94 -10.02
N ILE A 126 6.77 -8.61 -10.06
CA ILE A 126 5.55 -7.84 -10.36
C ILE A 126 5.24 -8.01 -11.84
N ALA A 127 4.03 -8.47 -12.16
CA ALA A 127 3.69 -8.93 -13.50
C ALA A 127 2.21 -8.73 -13.86
N ALA A 128 1.82 -9.13 -15.08
CA ALA A 128 0.48 -9.01 -15.63
C ALA A 128 -0.62 -9.60 -14.72
N GLU A 129 -0.29 -10.63 -13.94
CA GLU A 129 -1.20 -11.30 -13.01
C GLU A 129 -1.66 -10.35 -11.89
N ASP A 130 -0.82 -9.43 -11.42
CA ASP A 130 -1.17 -8.42 -10.42
C ASP A 130 -2.17 -7.41 -10.99
N PHE A 131 -2.02 -7.06 -12.28
CA PHE A 131 -2.93 -6.17 -12.99
C PHE A 131 -4.29 -6.83 -13.23
N ASP A 132 -4.31 -8.09 -13.68
CA ASP A 132 -5.55 -8.81 -13.92
C ASP A 132 -6.32 -9.13 -12.62
N TYR A 133 -5.59 -9.46 -11.56
CA TYR A 133 -6.16 -9.58 -10.22
C TYR A 133 -6.84 -8.27 -9.80
N LEU A 134 -6.11 -7.15 -9.81
CA LEU A 134 -6.68 -5.86 -9.39
C LEU A 134 -7.86 -5.46 -10.27
N ARG A 135 -7.75 -5.59 -11.59
CA ARG A 135 -8.86 -5.35 -12.53
C ARG A 135 -10.10 -6.15 -12.12
N THR A 136 -9.93 -7.44 -11.87
CA THR A 136 -11.04 -8.35 -11.53
C THR A 136 -11.68 -7.94 -10.21
N GLN A 137 -10.89 -7.68 -9.17
CA GLN A 137 -11.44 -7.26 -7.88
C GLN A 137 -12.17 -5.93 -7.98
N MET A 138 -11.58 -4.94 -8.66
CA MET A 138 -12.20 -3.63 -8.87
C MET A 138 -13.46 -3.69 -9.72
N ARG A 139 -13.57 -4.67 -10.64
CA ARG A 139 -14.78 -4.85 -11.45
C ARG A 139 -15.93 -5.47 -10.64
N ASP A 140 -15.61 -6.49 -9.84
CA ASP A 140 -16.60 -7.44 -9.34
C ASP A 140 -16.96 -7.27 -7.85
N GLN A 141 -16.05 -6.69 -7.05
CA GLN A 141 -16.25 -6.60 -5.61
C GLN A 141 -17.14 -5.41 -5.21
N PRO A 142 -18.05 -5.58 -4.24
CA PRO A 142 -18.83 -4.49 -3.69
C PRO A 142 -17.95 -3.59 -2.80
N GLY A 143 -18.30 -2.30 -2.74
CA GLY A 143 -17.65 -1.35 -1.83
C GLY A 143 -16.24 -0.92 -2.25
N VAL A 144 -15.81 -1.24 -3.48
CA VAL A 144 -14.57 -0.71 -4.04
C VAL A 144 -14.68 0.77 -4.42
N ILE A 145 -13.56 1.48 -4.38
CA ILE A 145 -13.46 2.90 -4.73
C ILE A 145 -13.33 3.07 -6.25
N GLU A 146 -14.16 3.93 -6.85
CA GLU A 146 -14.05 4.34 -8.27
C GLU A 146 -13.89 3.22 -9.34
N PRO A 147 -14.70 2.14 -9.33
CA PRO A 147 -14.53 0.99 -10.23
C PRO A 147 -14.92 1.23 -11.70
N ALA A 148 -15.40 2.41 -12.04
CA ALA A 148 -16.03 2.67 -13.34
C ALA A 148 -15.07 2.45 -14.52
N GLY A 149 -13.80 2.85 -14.38
CA GLY A 149 -12.78 2.63 -15.41
C GLY A 149 -12.42 1.16 -15.59
N TYR A 150 -12.29 0.40 -14.50
CA TYR A 150 -12.01 -1.04 -14.56
C TYR A 150 -13.13 -1.83 -15.26
N ARG A 151 -14.39 -1.43 -15.09
CA ARG A 151 -15.53 -2.02 -15.83
C ARG A 151 -15.51 -1.77 -17.35
N GLN A 152 -14.70 -0.84 -17.83
CA GLN A 152 -14.53 -0.61 -19.27
C GLN A 152 -13.49 -1.55 -19.91
N ILE A 153 -12.69 -2.26 -19.12
CA ILE A 153 -11.65 -3.14 -19.64
C ILE A 153 -12.30 -4.45 -20.13
N THR A 154 -12.16 -4.75 -21.42
CA THR A 154 -12.70 -5.96 -22.06
C THR A 154 -11.69 -7.09 -22.10
N ASP A 155 -10.40 -6.78 -22.31
CA ASP A 155 -9.33 -7.78 -22.37
C ASP A 155 -8.05 -7.27 -21.69
N LEU A 156 -7.24 -8.19 -21.17
CA LEU A 156 -5.93 -7.93 -20.61
C LEU A 156 -4.99 -9.06 -21.01
N GLN A 157 -3.93 -8.71 -21.72
CA GLN A 157 -3.01 -9.68 -22.29
C GLN A 157 -1.62 -9.55 -21.69
N SER A 158 -1.11 -10.68 -21.21
CA SER A 158 0.28 -10.82 -20.80
C SER A 158 1.18 -11.01 -22.02
N ARG A 159 2.27 -10.24 -22.07
CA ARG A 159 3.32 -10.28 -23.09
C ARG A 159 4.68 -10.27 -22.39
N GLU A 160 5.72 -10.68 -23.12
CA GLU A 160 7.12 -10.59 -22.64
C GLU A 160 7.32 -11.21 -21.24
N GLY A 161 6.76 -12.40 -21.01
CA GLY A 161 6.87 -13.09 -19.72
C GLY A 161 6.19 -12.35 -18.55
N GLY A 162 5.10 -11.62 -18.83
CA GLY A 162 4.34 -10.88 -17.81
C GLY A 162 4.84 -9.45 -17.55
N LYS A 163 5.94 -9.03 -18.18
CA LYS A 163 6.50 -7.68 -18.01
C LYS A 163 5.91 -6.64 -18.95
N ARG A 164 5.08 -7.05 -19.90
CA ARG A 164 4.26 -6.15 -20.71
C ARG A 164 2.79 -6.54 -20.58
N VAL A 165 1.96 -5.57 -20.21
CA VAL A 165 0.51 -5.74 -20.02
C VAL A 165 -0.21 -4.89 -21.06
N GLU A 166 -1.00 -5.53 -21.93
CA GLU A 166 -1.81 -4.84 -22.93
C GLU A 166 -3.28 -4.90 -22.52
N VAL A 167 -3.86 -3.74 -22.24
CA VAL A 167 -5.21 -3.59 -21.69
C VAL A 167 -6.12 -3.00 -22.77
N THR A 168 -7.14 -3.76 -23.16
CA THR A 168 -8.13 -3.35 -24.17
C THR A 168 -9.38 -2.85 -23.49
N PHE A 169 -9.91 -1.73 -23.97
CA PHE A 169 -11.12 -1.10 -23.46
C PHE A 169 -12.29 -1.22 -24.46
N ALA A 170 -13.51 -1.25 -23.94
CA ALA A 170 -14.75 -1.26 -24.73
C ALA A 170 -14.93 0.00 -25.59
N LYS A 171 -14.39 1.14 -25.11
CA LYS A 171 -14.41 2.44 -25.77
C LYS A 171 -13.18 3.25 -25.35
N PRO A 172 -12.81 4.32 -26.07
CA PRO A 172 -11.76 5.23 -25.62
C PRO A 172 -12.02 5.70 -24.19
N TYR A 173 -11.02 5.55 -23.32
CA TYR A 173 -11.11 5.88 -21.90
C TYR A 173 -10.02 6.88 -21.52
N PRO A 174 -10.32 8.19 -21.47
CA PRO A 174 -9.34 9.23 -21.15
C PRO A 174 -8.68 9.08 -19.77
N GLY A 175 -9.41 8.50 -18.81
CA GLY A 175 -8.95 8.29 -17.44
C GLY A 175 -8.01 7.09 -17.24
N TRP A 176 -7.45 6.48 -18.29
CA TRP A 176 -6.67 5.24 -18.16
C TRP A 176 -5.44 5.34 -17.25
N ARG A 177 -4.93 6.57 -17.02
CA ARG A 177 -3.82 6.86 -16.10
C ARG A 177 -4.22 6.81 -14.62
N THR A 178 -5.52 6.77 -14.30
CA THR A 178 -6.01 6.63 -12.92
C THR A 178 -6.18 5.16 -12.52
N LEU A 179 -5.92 4.22 -13.43
CA LEU A 179 -6.02 2.79 -13.17
C LEU A 179 -4.66 2.22 -12.76
N PHE A 180 -4.70 1.07 -12.09
CA PHE A 180 -3.53 0.33 -11.63
C PHE A 180 -2.62 1.12 -10.67
N SER A 181 -3.22 1.96 -9.82
CA SER A 181 -2.58 2.44 -8.59
C SER A 181 -2.62 1.36 -7.52
N ASP A 182 -1.65 1.40 -6.60
CA ASP A 182 -1.54 0.54 -5.42
C ASP A 182 -1.82 -0.95 -5.74
N LEU A 183 -1.05 -1.50 -6.68
CA LEU A 183 -1.17 -2.90 -7.10
C LEU A 183 -1.07 -3.83 -5.88
N LEU A 184 -1.69 -5.00 -6.00
CA LEU A 184 -1.81 -5.98 -4.94
C LEU A 184 -1.18 -7.31 -5.38
N PRO A 185 -0.46 -8.04 -4.49
CA PRO A 185 0.23 -9.27 -4.84
C PRO A 185 -0.76 -10.41 -5.12
N ALA A 186 -1.05 -10.66 -6.40
CA ALA A 186 -2.08 -11.60 -6.82
C ALA A 186 -1.83 -13.03 -6.31
N HIS A 187 -0.56 -13.44 -6.30
CA HIS A 187 -0.15 -14.78 -5.88
C HIS A 187 -0.43 -15.09 -4.41
N LEU A 188 -0.55 -14.06 -3.56
CA LEU A 188 -0.90 -14.21 -2.14
C LEU A 188 -2.36 -13.94 -1.85
N LEU A 189 -3.01 -13.06 -2.63
CA LEU A 189 -4.35 -12.56 -2.32
C LEU A 189 -5.48 -13.25 -3.08
N LYS A 190 -5.19 -14.03 -4.13
CA LYS A 190 -6.22 -14.83 -4.82
C LYS A 190 -6.91 -15.84 -3.89
N ASP A 191 -6.19 -16.34 -2.88
CA ASP A 191 -6.65 -17.32 -1.89
C ASP A 191 -6.74 -16.71 -0.48
N ALA A 192 -6.85 -15.38 -0.38
CA ALA A 192 -6.92 -14.71 0.92
C ALA A 192 -8.11 -15.23 1.75
N PRO A 193 -7.92 -15.50 3.05
CA PRO A 193 -9.05 -15.73 3.96
C PRO A 193 -10.03 -14.56 3.87
N ASP A 194 -11.34 -14.84 3.83
CA ASP A 194 -12.41 -13.85 3.63
C ASP A 194 -12.35 -13.08 2.29
N GLY A 195 -11.55 -13.55 1.33
CA GLY A 195 -11.43 -12.99 -0.02
C GLY A 195 -11.02 -11.51 0.01
N TRP A 196 -11.69 -10.71 -0.82
CA TRP A 196 -11.41 -9.26 -0.93
C TRP A 196 -11.57 -8.49 0.39
N ARG A 197 -12.48 -8.94 1.28
CA ARG A 197 -12.68 -8.30 2.59
C ARG A 197 -11.52 -8.57 3.55
N GLY A 198 -10.85 -9.71 3.40
CA GLY A 198 -9.67 -10.05 4.19
C GLY A 198 -8.37 -9.53 3.58
N ALA A 199 -8.37 -9.17 2.29
CA ALA A 199 -7.21 -8.61 1.62
C ALA A 199 -6.76 -7.32 2.34
N LEU A 200 -5.54 -7.36 2.88
CA LEU A 200 -4.95 -6.27 3.68
C LEU A 200 -5.77 -5.85 4.91
N ALA A 201 -6.64 -6.70 5.45
CA ALA A 201 -7.48 -6.35 6.59
C ALA A 201 -6.69 -6.06 7.87
N SER A 202 -5.51 -6.66 8.04
CA SER A 202 -4.67 -6.49 9.23
C SER A 202 -3.17 -6.39 8.95
N ASN A 203 -2.70 -6.76 7.75
CA ASN A 203 -1.29 -6.70 7.39
C ASN A 203 -1.08 -6.72 5.87
N PHE A 204 0.15 -6.43 5.43
CA PHE A 204 0.61 -6.56 4.05
C PHE A 204 1.36 -7.89 3.86
N PRO A 205 0.84 -8.85 3.06
CA PRO A 205 1.48 -10.17 2.92
C PRO A 205 2.74 -10.11 2.05
N ALA A 206 2.80 -9.16 1.11
CA ALA A 206 4.01 -8.74 0.43
C ALA A 206 3.91 -7.24 0.10
N ILE A 207 5.07 -6.60 -0.03
CA ILE A 207 5.22 -5.18 -0.35
C ILE A 207 6.17 -5.01 -1.54
N ALA A 208 6.14 -3.86 -2.17
CA ALA A 208 7.00 -3.51 -3.31
C ALA A 208 7.31 -2.00 -3.32
N GLY A 209 7.63 -1.48 -2.14
CA GLY A 209 8.02 -0.09 -1.93
C GLY A 209 9.36 0.05 -1.20
N PRO A 210 9.81 1.29 -0.96
CA PRO A 210 11.09 1.59 -0.30
C PRO A 210 11.13 1.21 1.19
N PHE A 211 9.99 0.89 1.79
CA PHE A 211 9.87 0.43 3.16
C PHE A 211 9.17 -0.94 3.25
N SER A 212 9.45 -1.65 4.33
CA SER A 212 8.85 -2.91 4.74
C SER A 212 8.13 -2.75 6.07
N ILE A 213 7.10 -3.57 6.32
CA ILE A 213 6.47 -3.65 7.63
C ILE A 213 7.41 -4.34 8.61
N LYS A 214 7.80 -3.64 9.69
CA LYS A 214 8.44 -4.26 10.84
C LYS A 214 7.41 -4.80 11.82
N SER A 215 6.40 -3.99 12.15
CA SER A 215 5.30 -4.37 13.02
C SER A 215 4.09 -3.48 12.82
N ILE A 216 2.90 -4.06 13.00
CA ILE A 216 1.63 -3.36 13.14
C ILE A 216 1.06 -3.80 14.49
N ASP A 217 1.11 -2.93 15.49
CA ASP A 217 0.59 -3.15 16.83
C ASP A 217 -0.55 -2.15 17.09
N THR A 218 -1.74 -2.51 16.66
CA THR A 218 -2.93 -1.66 16.79
C THR A 218 -3.39 -1.48 18.24
N ALA A 219 -3.03 -2.42 19.13
CA ALA A 219 -3.31 -2.31 20.56
C ALA A 219 -2.47 -1.22 21.22
N ARG A 220 -1.17 -1.16 20.89
CA ARG A 220 -0.29 -0.04 21.28
C ARG A 220 -0.51 1.22 20.45
N GLY A 221 -1.19 1.10 19.32
CA GLY A 221 -1.43 2.21 18.42
C GLY A 221 -0.18 2.57 17.60
N GLU A 222 0.63 1.59 17.21
CA GLU A 222 1.91 1.81 16.54
C GLU A 222 2.06 0.98 15.26
N VAL A 223 2.61 1.59 14.21
CA VAL A 223 3.11 0.91 13.01
C VAL A 223 4.57 1.28 12.81
N ILE A 224 5.45 0.29 12.78
CA ILE A 224 6.88 0.49 12.52
C ILE A 224 7.17 -0.03 11.13
N LEU A 225 7.75 0.85 10.31
CA LEU A 225 8.31 0.55 9.01
C LEU A 225 9.83 0.57 9.10
N GLU A 226 10.48 -0.36 8.40
CA GLU A 226 11.93 -0.37 8.22
C GLU A 226 12.28 -0.27 6.74
N ARG A 227 13.46 0.25 6.41
CA ARG A 227 13.97 0.31 5.04
C ARG A 227 13.87 -1.07 4.38
N ASN A 228 13.32 -1.12 3.17
CA ASN A 228 13.25 -2.35 2.40
C ASN A 228 14.57 -2.60 1.66
N GLU A 229 15.42 -3.46 2.20
CA GLU A 229 16.71 -3.84 1.57
C GLU A 229 16.55 -4.62 0.27
N ARG A 230 15.34 -5.12 -0.05
CA ARG A 230 15.02 -5.81 -1.31
C ARG A 230 14.45 -4.87 -2.38
N TYR A 231 14.32 -3.57 -2.10
CA TYR A 231 13.82 -2.61 -3.08
C TYR A 231 14.88 -2.40 -4.18
N TRP A 232 14.46 -2.50 -5.44
CA TRP A 232 15.37 -2.49 -6.61
C TRP A 232 15.83 -1.09 -7.01
N GLU A 233 15.25 -0.04 -6.43
CA GLU A 233 15.60 1.36 -6.66
C GLU A 233 16.37 1.97 -5.49
N LYS A 234 16.69 3.27 -5.59
CA LYS A 234 17.40 4.01 -4.52
C LYS A 234 16.80 3.72 -3.14
N PRO A 235 17.58 3.18 -2.19
CA PRO A 235 17.11 2.92 -0.83
C PRO A 235 16.62 4.21 -0.14
N ALA A 236 15.63 4.09 0.74
CA ALA A 236 15.14 5.20 1.54
C ALA A 236 16.29 5.90 2.30
N ALA A 237 16.26 7.21 2.54
CA ALA A 237 17.38 7.87 3.23
C ALA A 237 17.48 7.48 4.72
N ILE A 238 16.35 7.11 5.31
CA ILE A 238 16.18 6.80 6.73
C ILE A 238 15.99 5.30 6.95
N ASP A 239 16.28 4.84 8.16
CA ASP A 239 16.18 3.42 8.50
C ASP A 239 14.78 3.03 8.93
N ARG A 240 14.04 3.94 9.60
CA ARG A 240 12.71 3.66 10.15
C ARG A 240 11.73 4.83 10.05
N ILE A 241 10.47 4.48 9.81
CA ILE A 241 9.31 5.35 10.05
C ILE A 241 8.45 4.71 11.12
N VAL A 242 8.07 5.48 12.13
CA VAL A 242 7.13 5.03 13.18
C VAL A 242 5.88 5.89 13.08
N LEU A 243 4.76 5.27 12.73
CA LEU A 243 3.44 5.88 12.87
C LEU A 243 2.93 5.54 14.27
N ARG A 244 2.59 6.53 15.07
CA ARG A 244 2.04 6.29 16.42
C ARG A 244 0.77 7.08 16.64
N ARG A 245 -0.20 6.47 17.31
CA ARG A 245 -1.42 7.12 17.76
C ARG A 245 -1.05 8.26 18.70
N ALA A 246 -1.56 9.44 18.40
CA ALA A 246 -1.42 10.62 19.24
C ALA A 246 -2.73 11.42 19.18
N ASP A 247 -3.28 11.72 20.35
CA ASP A 247 -4.39 12.68 20.46
C ASP A 247 -3.83 14.12 20.51
N GLN A 248 -4.71 15.12 20.45
CA GLN A 248 -4.27 16.52 20.49
C GLN A 248 -3.50 16.88 21.78
N ASN A 249 -3.76 16.22 22.90
CA ASN A 249 -3.09 16.52 24.17
C ASN A 249 -1.65 15.98 24.21
N THR A 250 -1.38 14.89 23.51
CA THR A 250 -0.07 14.24 23.45
C THR A 250 0.75 14.64 22.22
N LEU A 251 0.08 15.02 21.12
CA LEU A 251 0.71 15.41 19.86
C LEU A 251 1.52 16.70 20.02
N LEU A 252 0.93 17.74 20.62
CA LEU A 252 1.58 19.04 20.77
C LEU A 252 2.90 18.96 21.53
N PRO A 253 2.95 18.45 22.78
CA PRO A 253 4.21 18.36 23.52
C PRO A 253 5.22 17.46 22.81
N ALA A 254 4.80 16.43 22.07
CA ALA A 254 5.72 15.57 21.32
C ALA A 254 6.36 16.26 20.12
N LEU A 255 5.61 17.09 19.37
CA LEU A 255 6.17 17.95 18.34
C LEU A 255 7.11 19.00 18.95
N GLN A 256 6.70 19.58 20.08
CA GLN A 256 7.44 20.64 20.76
C GLN A 256 8.78 20.16 21.34
N SER A 257 8.82 18.92 21.85
CA SER A 257 10.04 18.29 22.36
C SER A 257 10.89 17.63 21.27
N GLY A 258 10.39 17.55 20.03
CA GLY A 258 11.04 16.83 18.93
C GLY A 258 10.99 15.30 19.05
N ASN A 259 10.15 14.76 19.93
CA ASN A 259 9.90 13.31 20.00
C ASN A 259 9.17 12.83 18.73
N ASP A 260 8.31 13.69 18.17
CA ASP A 260 7.73 13.52 16.84
C ASP A 260 8.32 14.55 15.89
N GLN A 261 8.68 14.10 14.69
CA GLN A 261 9.16 15.00 13.63
C GLN A 261 8.02 15.49 12.75
N PHE A 262 6.92 14.72 12.66
CA PHE A 262 5.73 15.07 11.89
C PHE A 262 4.45 14.72 12.65
N ALA A 263 3.36 15.36 12.25
CA ALA A 263 2.02 14.95 12.62
C ALA A 263 1.12 14.94 11.38
N LEU A 264 0.36 13.87 11.21
CA LEU A 264 -0.72 13.75 10.24
C LEU A 264 -2.01 13.44 11.01
N ALA A 265 -2.66 14.50 11.48
CA ALA A 265 -3.84 14.42 12.32
C ALA A 265 -4.96 15.30 11.78
N ARG A 266 -6.21 14.89 11.99
CA ARG A 266 -7.34 15.79 11.80
C ARG A 266 -7.38 16.79 12.93
N THR A 267 -7.47 18.06 12.57
CA THR A 267 -7.53 19.15 13.56
C THR A 267 -8.75 20.04 13.32
N ALA A 268 -9.33 20.46 14.44
CA ALA A 268 -10.47 21.35 14.53
C ALA A 268 -9.99 22.77 14.90
N GLY A 269 -10.91 23.72 15.03
CA GLY A 269 -10.56 25.14 15.20
C GLY A 269 -9.61 25.42 16.37
N ASP A 270 -9.88 24.85 17.55
CA ASP A 270 -9.06 25.04 18.76
C ASP A 270 -7.71 24.31 18.66
N GLY A 271 -7.70 23.07 18.19
CA GLY A 271 -6.47 22.30 17.96
C GLY A 271 -5.53 22.97 16.97
N LEU A 272 -6.08 23.54 15.88
CA LEU A 272 -5.30 24.27 14.88
C LEU A 272 -4.66 25.53 15.47
N LYS A 273 -5.41 26.27 16.32
CA LYS A 273 -4.87 27.43 17.02
C LYS A 273 -3.70 27.04 17.92
N ARG A 274 -3.86 26.01 18.75
CA ARG A 274 -2.79 25.56 19.67
C ARG A 274 -1.55 25.06 18.93
N LEU A 275 -1.72 24.40 17.78
CA LEU A 275 -0.61 24.04 16.89
C LEU A 275 0.08 25.29 16.33
N GLY A 276 -0.68 26.34 15.99
CA GLY A 276 -0.14 27.63 15.54
C GLY A 276 0.64 28.36 16.64
N ASP A 277 0.20 28.24 17.90
CA ASP A 277 0.86 28.83 19.07
C ASP A 277 2.24 28.21 19.35
N LEU A 278 2.57 27.05 18.75
CA LEU A 278 3.94 26.50 18.76
C LEU A 278 4.93 27.36 17.95
N GLY A 279 4.43 28.28 17.13
CA GLY A 279 5.23 29.26 16.39
C GLY A 279 6.25 28.60 15.44
N PRO A 280 7.49 29.10 15.35
CA PRO A 280 8.47 28.64 14.36
C PRO A 280 9.01 27.23 14.62
N ALA A 281 8.67 26.59 15.75
CA ALA A 281 9.08 25.22 16.05
C ALA A 281 8.42 24.18 15.11
N VAL A 282 7.27 24.52 14.53
CA VAL A 282 6.54 23.65 13.59
C VAL A 282 6.10 24.42 12.36
N LYS A 283 5.98 23.72 11.23
CA LYS A 283 5.36 24.25 10.02
C LYS A 283 4.00 23.59 9.83
N LEU A 284 2.96 24.40 9.71
CA LEU A 284 1.61 23.91 9.50
C LEU A 284 1.26 23.95 8.01
N HIS A 285 0.78 22.82 7.51
CA HIS A 285 0.26 22.68 6.16
C HIS A 285 -1.14 22.10 6.25
N THR A 286 -2.12 22.80 5.68
CA THR A 286 -3.47 22.25 5.49
C THR A 286 -3.53 21.64 4.10
N VAL A 287 -3.86 20.35 4.03
CA VAL A 287 -3.95 19.60 2.78
C VAL A 287 -5.37 19.07 2.61
N ALA A 288 -6.01 19.39 1.49
CA ALA A 288 -7.30 18.82 1.14
C ALA A 288 -7.13 17.33 0.82
N ARG A 289 -7.99 16.48 1.39
CA ARG A 289 -8.04 15.05 1.05
C ARG A 289 -8.96 14.85 -0.16
N PRO A 290 -8.64 13.94 -1.09
CA PRO A 290 -9.51 13.59 -2.21
C PRO A 290 -10.65 12.66 -1.74
N VAL A 291 -11.35 13.03 -0.65
CA VAL A 291 -12.44 12.25 -0.07
C VAL A 291 -13.59 13.20 0.23
N VAL A 292 -14.80 12.79 -0.17
CA VAL A 292 -16.03 13.53 0.08
C VAL A 292 -16.95 12.71 0.98
N ALA A 293 -17.43 13.31 2.06
CA ALA A 293 -18.50 12.72 2.85
C ALA A 293 -19.84 12.95 2.14
N GLY A 294 -20.62 11.88 1.95
CA GLY A 294 -21.91 11.93 1.26
C GLY A 294 -23.01 11.21 2.02
N VAL A 295 -24.24 11.72 1.93
CA VAL A 295 -25.45 11.05 2.42
C VAL A 295 -26.18 10.47 1.21
N LEU A 296 -26.35 9.14 1.20
CA LEU A 296 -27.05 8.43 0.12
C LEU A 296 -28.42 7.92 0.59
N LEU A 297 -29.49 8.46 0.02
CA LEU A 297 -30.85 7.95 0.21
C LEU A 297 -31.12 6.80 -0.77
N ARG A 298 -30.99 5.57 -0.28
CA ARG A 298 -31.12 4.36 -1.11
C ARG A 298 -32.59 4.05 -1.46
N PRO A 299 -32.96 3.88 -2.74
CA PRO A 299 -34.34 3.59 -3.17
C PRO A 299 -34.72 2.11 -3.00
N VAL A 300 -34.35 1.51 -1.87
CA VAL A 300 -34.53 0.06 -1.62
C VAL A 300 -35.77 -0.26 -0.78
N SER A 301 -36.30 0.72 -0.04
CA SER A 301 -37.56 0.58 0.71
C SER A 301 -38.74 1.11 -0.09
N ALA A 302 -39.96 0.66 0.24
CA ALA A 302 -41.19 1.16 -0.38
C ALA A 302 -41.30 2.69 -0.29
N THR A 303 -40.95 3.26 0.85
CA THR A 303 -40.98 4.72 1.11
C THR A 303 -39.93 5.48 0.30
N LEU A 304 -38.68 4.98 0.26
CA LEU A 304 -37.58 5.69 -0.41
C LEU A 304 -37.52 5.41 -1.92
N ARG A 305 -38.41 4.58 -2.49
CA ARG A 305 -38.52 4.39 -3.94
C ARG A 305 -39.04 5.63 -4.66
N ASP A 306 -39.91 6.41 -4.03
CA ASP A 306 -40.42 7.67 -4.57
C ASP A 306 -39.33 8.75 -4.57
N SER A 307 -39.05 9.34 -5.75
CA SER A 307 -38.06 10.40 -5.89
C SER A 307 -38.47 11.70 -5.19
N GLN A 308 -39.77 12.00 -5.11
CA GLN A 308 -40.30 13.17 -4.40
C GLN A 308 -40.09 13.04 -2.90
N VAL A 309 -40.29 11.84 -2.35
CA VAL A 309 -40.00 11.56 -0.94
C VAL A 309 -38.51 11.75 -0.65
N ARG A 310 -37.62 11.21 -1.50
CA ARG A 310 -36.17 11.42 -1.33
C ARG A 310 -35.78 12.90 -1.44
N ALA A 311 -36.37 13.64 -2.38
CA ALA A 311 -36.13 15.08 -2.52
C ALA A 311 -36.60 15.85 -1.27
N GLY A 312 -37.77 15.51 -0.73
CA GLY A 312 -38.30 16.10 0.51
C GLY A 312 -37.39 15.81 1.71
N VAL A 313 -36.97 14.55 1.89
CA VAL A 313 -36.02 14.18 2.96
C VAL A 313 -34.69 14.93 2.80
N ALA A 314 -34.14 15.00 1.59
CA ALA A 314 -32.90 15.72 1.33
C ALA A 314 -33.03 17.23 1.63
N ALA A 315 -34.18 17.83 1.30
CA ALA A 315 -34.47 19.24 1.58
C ALA A 315 -34.64 19.55 3.08
N LEU A 316 -35.03 18.55 3.89
CA LEU A 316 -35.11 18.68 5.36
C LEU A 316 -33.75 18.56 6.04
N ILE A 317 -32.72 18.04 5.36
CA ILE A 317 -31.36 17.96 5.89
C ILE A 317 -30.68 19.31 5.72
N ASP A 318 -30.37 19.97 6.84
CA ASP A 318 -29.54 21.16 6.86
C ASP A 318 -28.08 20.78 6.57
N ARG A 319 -27.68 20.84 5.29
CA ARG A 319 -26.31 20.55 4.83
C ARG A 319 -25.27 21.41 5.57
N GLY A 320 -25.59 22.67 5.83
CA GLY A 320 -24.69 23.61 6.51
C GLY A 320 -24.40 23.17 7.94
N LYS A 321 -25.44 22.83 8.71
CA LYS A 321 -25.28 22.29 10.08
C LYS A 321 -24.54 20.97 10.10
N LEU A 322 -24.82 20.06 9.16
CA LEU A 322 -24.13 18.77 9.08
C LEU A 322 -22.63 18.95 8.82
N VAL A 323 -22.26 19.86 7.91
CA VAL A 323 -20.85 20.20 7.65
C VAL A 323 -20.21 20.87 8.87
N ALA A 324 -20.89 21.83 9.50
CA ALA A 324 -20.39 22.51 10.69
C ALA A 324 -20.10 21.55 11.84
N GLU A 325 -21.01 20.60 12.09
CA GLU A 325 -20.85 19.54 13.10
C GLU A 325 -19.66 18.62 12.76
N GLY A 326 -19.57 18.15 11.53
CA GLY A 326 -18.51 17.21 11.11
C GLY A 326 -17.11 17.82 11.07
N VAL A 327 -17.00 19.12 10.78
CA VAL A 327 -15.72 19.82 10.66
C VAL A 327 -15.30 20.50 11.97
N ASN A 328 -16.27 20.82 12.86
CA ASN A 328 -16.03 21.43 14.16
C ASN A 328 -15.10 22.67 14.10
N GLY A 329 -15.39 23.59 13.17
CA GLY A 329 -14.60 24.81 12.98
C GLY A 329 -13.22 24.63 12.33
N GLY A 330 -12.90 23.42 11.85
CA GLY A 330 -11.72 23.16 11.03
C GLY A 330 -11.76 23.79 9.62
N PRO A 331 -10.62 23.76 8.89
CA PRO A 331 -10.46 24.41 7.59
C PRO A 331 -11.31 23.77 6.48
N SER A 332 -11.75 22.52 6.64
CA SER A 332 -12.64 21.86 5.67
C SER A 332 -14.02 22.48 5.55
N SER A 333 -14.37 23.43 6.42
CA SER A 333 -15.68 24.11 6.43
C SER A 333 -15.90 24.96 5.18
N THR A 334 -14.81 25.33 4.50
CA THR A 334 -14.82 26.08 3.23
C THR A 334 -14.56 25.19 2.01
N LEU A 335 -14.26 23.89 2.21
CA LEU A 335 -13.95 22.94 1.15
C LEU A 335 -15.22 22.14 0.78
N HIS A 336 -16.15 22.79 0.09
CA HIS A 336 -17.38 22.14 -0.37
C HIS A 336 -17.15 21.39 -1.68
N ALA A 337 -17.51 20.10 -1.69
CA ALA A 337 -17.66 19.36 -2.94
C ALA A 337 -19.00 19.75 -3.57
N ASP A 338 -19.00 20.76 -4.43
CA ASP A 338 -20.21 21.21 -5.13
C ASP A 338 -20.43 20.46 -6.46
N ALA A 339 -19.37 19.86 -7.00
CA ALA A 339 -19.43 18.95 -8.14
C ALA A 339 -18.45 17.77 -7.97
N GLN A 340 -18.83 16.61 -8.48
CA GLN A 340 -17.95 15.42 -8.58
C GLN A 340 -17.24 15.34 -9.96
N VAL A 341 -17.42 16.35 -10.80
CA VAL A 341 -16.82 16.44 -12.13
C VAL A 341 -16.20 17.83 -12.28
N LYS A 342 -15.04 17.90 -12.93
CA LYS A 342 -14.46 19.17 -13.35
C LYS A 342 -15.36 19.83 -14.38
N ALA A 343 -15.38 21.16 -14.42
CA ALA A 343 -16.07 21.86 -15.49
C ALA A 343 -15.41 21.47 -16.84
N PRO A 344 -16.16 21.38 -17.96
CA PRO A 344 -15.58 21.08 -19.27
C PRO A 344 -14.44 22.03 -19.69
N SER A 345 -14.40 23.24 -19.11
CA SER A 345 -13.33 24.24 -19.31
C SER A 345 -12.03 23.95 -18.53
N GLU A 346 -12.06 23.00 -17.60
CA GLU A 346 -10.95 22.60 -16.72
C GLU A 346 -10.43 21.18 -17.06
N ALA A 347 -10.92 20.59 -18.16
CA ALA A 347 -10.61 19.25 -18.63
C ALA A 347 -9.52 19.24 -19.70
#